data_AF-A0A2V9D653-F1
#
_entry.id   AF-A0A2V9D653-F1
#
_cell.length_a   1.000
_cell.length_b   1.000
_cell.length_c   1.000
_cell.angle_alpha   90.00
_cell.angle_beta   90.00
_cell.angle_gamma   90.00
#
_symmetry.space_group_name_H-M   'P 1'
#
loop_
_entity.id
_entity.type
_entity.pdbx_description
1 polymer ?
#
loop_
_entity_poly.entity_id
_entity_poly.type
_entity_poly.pdbx_seq_one_letter_code
_entity_poly.pdbx_strand_id
1 'polypeptide(L)'
;MIKLCGKDVKAEGRLVRIARLDGDKYNFPEDPQALVNGLRKCGTRIDLFTFLPRLSKTSPEYHYPMEWDNLAVLSVSSFDGWWTNQIDNKTRNMVRKAQKNGVVTRELAFGDTLVRGIWEINNECPIRQGKRFPHYGMSLDRVREYAGTFLDRTIYIGAFLGNEMIGFVKLVMDETQTQACLVHILSMVQHKGKAPTNALLAQALRSCTDRGISYLVYENFSYGKKQGDSLSRFKEANGFRRLDLPRYYVPLTRIGWAAFHMGLHHKLVEYLPDSITAKLRDFRTAWYSRKFQLAKET
;
A
#
# COMPACT_ATOMS: atom_id res chain seq x y z
N MET A 1 0.18 -17.63 11.52
CA MET A 1 -1.13 -16.93 11.48
C MET A 1 -1.90 -17.35 12.71
N ILE A 2 -2.46 -16.40 13.45
CA ILE A 2 -3.26 -16.66 14.65
C ILE A 2 -4.69 -16.22 14.34
N LYS A 3 -5.68 -17.10 14.52
CA LYS A 3 -7.09 -16.78 14.28
C LYS A 3 -7.77 -16.37 15.59
N LEU A 4 -8.25 -15.14 15.67
CA LEU A 4 -8.92 -14.59 16.85
C LEU A 4 -10.06 -13.67 16.43
N CYS A 5 -11.24 -13.81 17.07
CA CYS A 5 -12.41 -12.97 16.81
C CYS A 5 -12.78 -12.88 15.31
N GLY A 6 -12.66 -13.99 14.58
CA GLY A 6 -12.91 -14.03 13.14
C GLY A 6 -11.86 -13.32 12.27
N LYS A 7 -10.78 -12.82 12.85
CA LYS A 7 -9.67 -12.17 12.14
C LYS A 7 -8.41 -13.03 12.15
N ASP A 8 -7.65 -12.92 11.06
CA ASP A 8 -6.28 -13.43 11.01
C ASP A 8 -5.31 -12.37 11.54
N VAL A 9 -4.40 -12.80 12.42
CA VAL A 9 -3.35 -11.97 13.01
C VAL A 9 -1.98 -12.50 12.59
N LYS A 10 -1.14 -11.60 12.09
CA LYS A 10 0.26 -11.85 11.73
C LYS A 10 1.17 -11.31 12.82
N ALA A 11 2.06 -12.16 13.32
CA ALA A 11 3.10 -11.79 14.27
C ALA A 11 4.47 -11.85 13.58
N GLU A 12 5.23 -10.77 13.66
CA GLU A 12 6.54 -10.62 13.02
C GLU A 12 7.58 -10.15 14.03
N GLY A 13 8.86 -10.36 13.70
CA GLY A 13 9.99 -9.97 14.56
C GLY A 13 10.57 -11.12 15.37
N ARG A 14 11.84 -10.98 15.77
CA ARG A 14 12.60 -12.00 16.51
C ARG A 14 12.77 -11.61 17.98
N LEU A 15 13.29 -10.40 18.23
CA LEU A 15 13.58 -9.88 19.57
C LEU A 15 12.31 -9.30 20.23
N VAL A 16 11.64 -8.40 19.52
CA VAL A 16 10.32 -7.87 19.84
C VAL A 16 9.34 -8.45 18.81
N ARG A 17 8.33 -9.18 19.27
CA ARG A 17 7.30 -9.77 18.42
C ARG A 17 6.09 -8.86 18.35
N ILE A 18 5.84 -8.30 17.18
CA ILE A 18 4.77 -7.34 16.93
C ILE A 18 3.68 -8.05 16.14
N ALA A 19 2.47 -8.05 16.68
CA ALA A 19 1.27 -8.55 16.03
C ALA A 19 0.48 -7.41 15.38
N ARG A 20 -0.10 -7.69 14.22
CA ARG A 20 -1.05 -6.83 13.49
C ARG A 20 -2.09 -7.70 12.80
N LEU A 21 -3.25 -7.13 12.49
CA LEU A 21 -4.23 -7.81 11.65
C LEU A 21 -3.61 -8.11 10.28
N ASP A 22 -3.91 -9.28 9.72
CA ASP A 22 -3.68 -9.49 8.30
C ASP A 22 -4.54 -8.51 7.52
N GLY A 23 -3.96 -7.87 6.51
CA GLY A 23 -4.60 -6.75 5.82
C GLY A 23 -4.67 -5.45 6.63
N ASP A 24 -3.65 -5.15 7.45
CA ASP A 24 -3.48 -3.83 8.10
C ASP A 24 -3.85 -2.70 7.13
N LYS A 25 -4.65 -1.73 7.59
CA LYS A 25 -5.26 -0.59 6.85
C LYS A 25 -6.53 -0.86 6.04
N TYR A 26 -6.94 -2.12 5.87
CA TYR A 26 -8.23 -2.49 5.27
C TYR A 26 -8.95 -3.63 6.00
N ASN A 27 -8.34 -4.17 7.05
CA ASN A 27 -8.98 -4.90 8.12
C ASN A 27 -8.85 -4.14 9.42
N PHE A 28 -9.96 -4.02 10.13
CA PHE A 28 -10.06 -3.23 11.35
C PHE A 28 -10.62 -4.08 12.49
N PRO A 29 -10.16 -3.88 13.73
CA PRO A 29 -10.74 -4.54 14.88
C PRO A 29 -12.13 -3.95 15.17
N GLU A 30 -13.15 -4.81 15.25
CA GLU A 30 -14.49 -4.41 15.72
C GLU A 30 -14.50 -4.23 17.24
N ASP A 31 -13.91 -5.18 17.96
CA ASP A 31 -13.67 -5.12 19.39
C ASP A 31 -12.16 -5.32 19.66
N PRO A 32 -11.39 -4.22 19.76
CA PRO A 32 -9.97 -4.30 20.10
C PRO A 32 -9.71 -4.96 21.45
N GLN A 33 -10.61 -4.81 22.43
CA GLN A 33 -10.43 -5.36 23.77
C GLN A 33 -10.57 -6.88 23.76
N ALA A 34 -11.53 -7.43 23.01
CA ALA A 34 -11.67 -8.87 22.80
C ALA A 34 -10.43 -9.46 22.08
N LEU A 35 -9.93 -8.79 21.04
CA LEU A 35 -8.71 -9.21 20.35
C LEU A 35 -7.49 -9.23 21.28
N VAL A 36 -7.29 -8.17 22.06
CA VAL A 36 -6.21 -8.09 23.07
C VAL A 36 -6.32 -9.23 24.08
N ASN A 37 -7.52 -9.50 24.58
CA ASN A 37 -7.76 -10.60 25.52
C ASN A 37 -7.47 -11.97 24.90
N GLY A 38 -7.85 -12.17 23.62
CA GLY A 38 -7.52 -13.37 22.87
C GLY A 38 -6.02 -13.55 22.66
N LEU A 39 -5.31 -12.48 22.30
CA LEU A 39 -3.86 -12.50 22.08
C LEU A 39 -3.10 -12.84 23.37
N ARG A 40 -3.55 -12.34 24.53
CA ARG A 40 -2.98 -12.71 25.84
C ARG A 40 -3.12 -14.21 26.16
N LYS A 41 -4.13 -14.88 25.60
CA LYS A 41 -4.46 -16.29 25.87
C LYS A 41 -4.03 -17.26 24.76
N CYS A 42 -3.54 -16.77 23.62
CA CYS A 42 -3.32 -17.59 22.42
C CYS A 42 -2.08 -18.52 22.48
N GLY A 43 -1.33 -18.53 23.59
CA GLY A 43 -0.12 -19.37 23.77
C GLY A 43 1.09 -18.94 22.93
N THR A 44 0.92 -18.05 21.94
CA THR A 44 2.02 -17.50 21.15
C THR A 44 2.56 -16.25 21.82
N ARG A 45 3.89 -16.17 22.03
CA ARG A 45 4.52 -14.94 22.53
C ARG A 45 4.32 -13.82 21.52
N ILE A 46 3.66 -12.76 21.97
CA ILE A 46 3.46 -11.49 21.27
C ILE A 46 3.76 -10.41 22.29
N ASP A 47 4.66 -9.48 21.96
CA ASP A 47 5.07 -8.43 22.88
C ASP A 47 4.23 -7.17 22.70
N LEU A 48 3.97 -6.78 21.45
CA LEU A 48 3.16 -5.63 21.07
C LEU A 48 2.08 -6.05 20.09
N PHE A 49 0.87 -5.52 20.25
CA PHE A 49 -0.17 -5.58 19.24
C PHE A 49 -0.45 -4.18 18.71
N THR A 50 -0.51 -4.02 17.40
CA THR A 50 -0.83 -2.74 16.76
C THR A 50 -2.01 -2.86 15.81
N PHE A 51 -2.82 -1.80 15.78
CA PHE A 51 -3.95 -1.67 14.87
C PHE A 51 -4.24 -0.21 14.56
N LEU A 52 -4.88 0.00 13.41
CA LEU A 52 -5.52 1.27 13.07
C LEU A 52 -7.04 1.15 13.30
N PRO A 53 -7.71 2.25 13.66
CA PRO A 53 -9.16 2.34 13.57
C PRO A 53 -9.58 2.60 12.11
N ARG A 54 -10.89 2.48 11.83
CA ARG A 54 -11.49 2.83 10.53
C ARG A 54 -11.32 4.32 10.24
N LEU A 55 -11.38 4.72 8.97
CA LEU A 55 -11.28 6.12 8.53
C LEU A 55 -12.33 7.06 9.16
N SER A 56 -13.49 6.52 9.56
CA SER A 56 -14.54 7.30 10.25
C SER A 56 -14.18 7.70 11.68
N LYS A 57 -13.10 7.14 12.24
CA LYS A 57 -12.66 7.32 13.63
C LYS A 57 -11.30 8.01 13.67
N THR A 58 -11.30 9.31 13.36
CA THR A 58 -10.07 10.13 13.28
C THR A 58 -9.60 10.64 14.65
N SER A 59 -10.47 10.69 15.64
CA SER A 59 -10.14 11.06 17.01
C SER A 59 -9.76 9.84 17.85
N PRO A 60 -8.86 9.99 18.86
CA PRO A 60 -8.54 8.89 19.77
C PRO A 60 -9.77 8.43 20.58
N GLU A 61 -10.08 7.14 20.56
CA GLU A 61 -11.22 6.52 21.25
C GLU A 61 -10.79 5.52 22.34
N TYR A 62 -9.56 5.02 22.27
CA TYR A 62 -9.05 3.99 23.17
C TYR A 62 -7.95 4.54 24.09
N HIS A 63 -7.94 4.07 25.34
CA HIS A 63 -6.93 4.42 26.34
C HIS A 63 -5.65 3.57 26.21
N TYR A 64 -5.26 3.26 24.97
CA TYR A 64 -3.99 2.56 24.69
C TYR A 64 -2.93 3.56 24.26
N PRO A 65 -1.63 3.25 24.49
CA PRO A 65 -0.55 4.03 23.88
C PRO A 65 -0.75 4.12 22.36
N MET A 66 -0.50 5.29 21.80
CA MET A 66 -0.74 5.54 20.39
C MET A 66 0.31 6.49 19.81
N GLU A 67 0.49 6.39 18.51
CA GLU A 67 1.27 7.33 17.70
C GLU A 67 0.43 7.74 16.49
N TRP A 68 0.69 8.92 15.94
CA TRP A 68 0.04 9.37 14.72
C TRP A 68 0.63 8.64 13.51
N ASP A 69 -0.21 7.84 12.84
CA ASP A 69 0.07 7.31 11.51
C ASP A 69 -0.62 8.19 10.46
N ASN A 70 -0.20 8.07 9.21
CA ASN A 70 -0.72 8.89 8.11
C ASN A 70 -1.13 8.02 6.93
N LEU A 71 -2.33 8.23 6.41
CA LEU A 71 -2.83 7.59 5.20
C LEU A 71 -3.05 8.64 4.10
N ALA A 72 -2.84 8.22 2.85
CA ALA A 72 -3.26 9.00 1.69
C ALA A 72 -4.69 8.62 1.32
N VAL A 73 -5.64 9.55 1.49
CA VAL A 73 -7.07 9.30 1.32
C VAL A 73 -7.63 10.24 0.26
N LEU A 74 -8.36 9.67 -0.69
CA LEU A 74 -9.14 10.38 -1.69
C LEU A 74 -10.62 10.16 -1.41
N SER A 75 -11.39 11.23 -1.26
CA SER A 75 -12.85 11.16 -1.15
C SER A 75 -13.46 10.93 -2.53
N VAL A 76 -14.27 9.87 -2.65
CA VAL A 76 -14.89 9.42 -3.88
C VAL A 76 -16.36 9.75 -3.82
N SER A 77 -16.78 10.77 -4.56
CA SER A 77 -18.19 11.14 -4.74
C SER A 77 -18.68 10.79 -6.14
N SER A 78 -17.97 11.27 -7.17
CA SER A 78 -18.17 10.88 -8.56
C SER A 78 -16.88 11.03 -9.36
N PHE A 79 -16.77 10.29 -10.47
CA PHE A 79 -15.64 10.43 -11.39
C PHE A 79 -15.53 11.85 -11.93
N ASP A 80 -16.66 12.48 -12.32
CA ASP A 80 -16.68 13.84 -12.85
C ASP A 80 -16.29 14.87 -11.79
N GLY A 81 -16.72 14.68 -10.54
CA GLY A 81 -16.33 15.53 -9.43
C GLY A 81 -14.83 15.49 -9.18
N TRP A 82 -14.21 14.32 -9.25
CA TRP A 82 -12.76 14.20 -9.21
C TRP A 82 -12.09 14.87 -10.42
N TRP A 83 -12.54 14.55 -11.63
CA TRP A 83 -11.95 15.02 -12.89
C TRP A 83 -12.00 16.53 -13.05
N THR A 84 -13.06 17.18 -12.55
CA THR A 84 -13.27 18.62 -12.69
C THR A 84 -12.73 19.41 -11.51
N ASN A 85 -12.87 18.91 -10.28
CA ASN A 85 -12.67 19.71 -9.07
C ASN A 85 -11.48 19.26 -8.18
N GLN A 86 -10.99 18.03 -8.33
CA GLN A 86 -9.96 17.49 -7.41
C GLN A 86 -8.57 17.32 -8.04
N ILE A 87 -8.46 17.37 -9.37
CA ILE A 87 -7.17 17.23 -10.08
C ILE A 87 -6.91 18.38 -11.05
N ASP A 88 -5.63 18.64 -11.29
CA ASP A 88 -5.18 19.71 -12.17
C ASP A 88 -5.18 19.31 -13.67
N ASN A 89 -4.94 20.29 -14.55
CA ASN A 89 -4.80 20.07 -15.98
C ASN A 89 -3.70 19.07 -16.32
N LYS A 90 -2.58 19.10 -15.59
CA LYS A 90 -1.44 18.20 -15.83
C LYS A 90 -1.83 16.75 -15.61
N THR A 91 -2.52 16.45 -14.51
CA THR A 91 -2.97 15.10 -14.17
C THR A 91 -3.99 14.58 -15.18
N ARG A 92 -4.98 15.41 -15.56
CA ARG A 92 -5.91 15.08 -16.65
C ARG A 92 -5.20 14.78 -17.96
N ASN A 93 -4.20 15.58 -18.32
CA ASN A 93 -3.44 15.38 -19.53
C ASN A 93 -2.63 14.09 -19.52
N MET A 94 -2.15 13.63 -18.35
CA MET A 94 -1.48 12.33 -18.23
C MET A 94 -2.46 11.16 -18.43
N VAL A 95 -3.69 11.25 -17.94
CA VAL A 95 -4.72 10.24 -18.22
C VAL A 95 -5.07 10.21 -19.71
N ARG A 96 -5.29 11.38 -20.33
CA ARG A 96 -5.52 11.50 -21.79
C ARG A 96 -4.32 11.01 -22.61
N LYS A 97 -3.10 11.27 -22.13
CA LYS A 97 -1.86 10.79 -22.77
C LYS A 97 -1.85 9.27 -22.84
N ALA A 98 -2.24 8.58 -21.77
CA ALA A 98 -2.31 7.12 -21.79
C ALA A 98 -3.27 6.61 -22.86
N GLN A 99 -4.47 7.17 -22.93
CA GLN A 99 -5.47 6.83 -23.95
C GLN A 99 -4.95 7.10 -25.37
N LYS A 100 -4.35 8.29 -25.62
CA LYS A 100 -3.76 8.65 -26.91
C LYS A 100 -2.63 7.71 -27.33
N ASN A 101 -1.91 7.13 -26.37
CA ASN A 101 -0.86 6.14 -26.61
C ASN A 101 -1.37 4.70 -26.66
N GLY A 102 -2.70 4.49 -26.77
CA GLY A 102 -3.31 3.18 -26.94
C GLY A 102 -3.43 2.36 -25.65
N VAL A 103 -3.25 2.98 -24.47
CA VAL A 103 -3.44 2.28 -23.20
C VAL A 103 -4.92 2.14 -22.91
N VAL A 104 -5.38 0.90 -22.76
CA VAL A 104 -6.76 0.53 -22.42
C VAL A 104 -6.80 -0.07 -21.03
N THR A 105 -7.63 0.47 -20.14
CA THR A 105 -7.81 -0.05 -18.78
C THR A 105 -9.12 -0.82 -18.65
N ARG A 106 -9.10 -1.95 -17.97
CA ARG A 106 -10.31 -2.74 -17.68
C ARG A 106 -10.17 -3.54 -16.39
N GLU A 107 -11.31 -3.82 -15.75
CA GLU A 107 -11.36 -4.78 -14.65
C GLU A 107 -11.08 -6.20 -15.17
N LEU A 108 -10.48 -7.03 -14.31
CA LEU A 108 -10.13 -8.41 -14.61
C LEU A 108 -10.64 -9.31 -13.49
N ALA A 109 -11.17 -10.48 -13.85
CA ALA A 109 -11.37 -11.56 -12.90
C ALA A 109 -10.01 -12.11 -12.45
N PHE A 110 -9.97 -12.68 -11.25
CA PHE A 110 -8.81 -13.44 -10.82
C PHE A 110 -8.66 -14.70 -11.67
N GLY A 111 -7.50 -14.88 -12.29
CA GLY A 111 -7.24 -16.01 -13.18
C GLY A 111 -5.88 -15.89 -13.86
N ASP A 112 -5.61 -16.81 -14.78
CA ASP A 112 -4.29 -17.00 -15.36
C ASP A 112 -3.77 -15.77 -16.10
N THR A 113 -4.63 -15.07 -16.85
CA THR A 113 -4.28 -13.84 -17.56
C THR A 113 -3.75 -12.76 -16.60
N LEU A 114 -4.46 -12.54 -15.49
CA LEU A 114 -4.06 -11.57 -14.48
C LEU A 114 -2.75 -12.01 -13.80
N VAL A 115 -2.68 -13.26 -13.35
CA VAL A 115 -1.52 -13.80 -12.63
C VAL A 115 -0.26 -13.74 -13.51
N ARG A 116 -0.37 -14.14 -14.78
CA ARG A 116 0.73 -14.08 -15.75
C ARG A 116 1.18 -12.64 -15.97
N GLY A 117 0.26 -11.71 -16.20
CA GLY A 117 0.66 -10.32 -16.41
C GLY A 117 1.27 -9.67 -15.15
N ILE A 118 0.77 -9.99 -13.94
CA ILE A 118 1.42 -9.54 -12.69
C ILE A 118 2.83 -10.11 -12.59
N TRP A 119 3.00 -11.39 -12.95
CA TRP A 119 4.30 -12.05 -12.97
C TRP A 119 5.27 -11.40 -13.96
N GLU A 120 4.83 -11.07 -15.18
CA GLU A 120 5.63 -10.37 -16.19
C GLU A 120 6.04 -8.97 -15.72
N ILE A 121 5.08 -8.18 -15.21
CA ILE A 121 5.34 -6.83 -14.68
C ILE A 121 6.32 -6.90 -13.50
N ASN A 122 6.16 -7.88 -12.61
CA ASN A 122 7.03 -8.01 -11.45
C ASN A 122 8.47 -8.40 -11.83
N ASN A 123 8.63 -9.20 -12.88
CA ASN A 123 9.91 -9.70 -13.35
C ASN A 123 10.59 -8.83 -14.42
N GLU A 124 9.99 -7.69 -14.80
CA GLU A 124 10.60 -6.75 -15.75
C GLU A 124 11.93 -6.19 -15.26
N CYS A 125 11.99 -5.71 -14.00
CA CYS A 125 13.18 -5.03 -13.49
C CYS A 125 13.49 -5.39 -12.02
N PRO A 126 14.72 -5.81 -11.70
CA PRO A 126 15.13 -6.15 -10.33
C PRO A 126 15.23 -4.93 -9.41
N ILE A 127 15.37 -3.73 -9.97
CA ILE A 127 15.52 -2.48 -9.24
C ILE A 127 14.42 -1.49 -9.67
N ARG A 128 13.55 -1.10 -8.76
CA ARG A 128 12.52 -0.08 -9.00
C ARG A 128 12.75 1.11 -8.06
N GLN A 129 12.81 2.33 -8.61
CA GLN A 129 13.02 3.56 -7.84
C GLN A 129 14.27 3.49 -6.92
N GLY A 130 15.37 2.94 -7.43
CA GLY A 130 16.62 2.80 -6.68
C GLY A 130 16.60 1.81 -5.51
N LYS A 131 15.59 0.93 -5.44
CA LYS A 131 15.46 -0.15 -4.44
C LYS A 131 15.35 -1.49 -5.14
N ARG A 132 15.90 -2.54 -4.53
CA ARG A 132 15.61 -3.92 -4.94
C ARG A 132 14.11 -4.13 -4.86
N PHE A 133 13.54 -4.64 -5.93
CA PHE A 133 12.12 -4.95 -6.00
C PHE A 133 11.89 -6.34 -5.38
N PRO A 134 11.15 -6.46 -4.26
CA PRO A 134 11.01 -7.73 -3.55
C PRO A 134 10.32 -8.82 -4.37
N HIS A 135 9.46 -8.43 -5.33
CA HIS A 135 8.69 -9.36 -6.16
C HIS A 135 9.43 -9.81 -7.43
N TYR A 136 10.64 -9.29 -7.69
CA TYR A 136 11.47 -9.77 -8.78
C TYR A 136 12.01 -11.18 -8.47
N GLY A 137 11.90 -12.08 -9.44
CA GLY A 137 12.28 -13.49 -9.34
C GLY A 137 11.22 -14.37 -8.69
N MET A 138 10.02 -13.85 -8.37
CA MET A 138 8.93 -14.68 -7.85
C MET A 138 8.43 -15.64 -8.93
N SER A 139 8.15 -16.90 -8.54
CA SER A 139 7.50 -17.86 -9.42
C SER A 139 6.04 -17.48 -9.64
N LEU A 140 5.45 -18.00 -10.72
CA LEU A 140 4.04 -17.76 -11.05
C LEU A 140 3.10 -18.25 -9.94
N ASP A 141 3.42 -19.36 -9.28
CA ASP A 141 2.65 -19.88 -8.14
C ASP A 141 2.68 -18.93 -6.93
N ARG A 142 3.85 -18.36 -6.61
CA ARG A 142 3.97 -17.37 -5.54
C ARG A 142 3.21 -16.09 -5.86
N VAL A 143 3.22 -15.67 -7.12
CA VAL A 143 2.40 -14.53 -7.58
C VAL A 143 0.92 -14.87 -7.43
N ARG A 144 0.49 -16.09 -7.76
CA ARG A 144 -0.91 -16.53 -7.58
C ARG A 144 -1.34 -16.48 -6.10
N GLU A 145 -0.53 -17.01 -5.18
CA GLU A 145 -0.81 -16.95 -3.73
C GLU A 145 -0.95 -15.51 -3.22
N TYR A 146 0.02 -14.67 -3.58
CA TYR A 146 0.08 -13.28 -3.15
C TYR A 146 -1.03 -12.41 -3.77
N ALA A 147 -1.28 -12.58 -5.07
CA ALA A 147 -2.37 -11.90 -5.74
C ALA A 147 -3.70 -12.41 -5.21
N GLY A 148 -3.83 -13.70 -4.88
CA GLY A 148 -5.05 -14.35 -4.42
C GLY A 148 -5.49 -14.07 -2.98
N THR A 149 -4.88 -13.12 -2.26
CA THR A 149 -5.37 -12.72 -0.93
C THR A 149 -6.64 -11.87 -1.03
N PHE A 150 -7.64 -12.13 -0.18
CA PHE A 150 -8.91 -11.36 -0.08
C PHE A 150 -9.75 -11.33 -1.38
N LEU A 151 -9.84 -12.45 -2.10
CA LEU A 151 -10.53 -12.54 -3.40
C LEU A 151 -11.99 -12.07 -3.38
N ASP A 152 -12.69 -12.35 -2.29
CA ASP A 152 -14.10 -12.02 -2.06
C ASP A 152 -14.39 -10.51 -2.10
N ARG A 153 -13.36 -9.68 -1.90
CA ARG A 153 -13.48 -8.22 -1.79
C ARG A 153 -12.36 -7.47 -2.51
N THR A 154 -11.77 -8.12 -3.52
CA THR A 154 -10.71 -7.53 -4.34
C THR A 154 -11.22 -7.14 -5.72
N ILE A 155 -10.80 -5.97 -6.21
CA ILE A 155 -10.97 -5.55 -7.60
C ILE A 155 -9.59 -5.52 -8.25
N TYR A 156 -9.45 -6.20 -9.38
CA TYR A 156 -8.24 -6.13 -10.21
C TYR A 156 -8.50 -5.28 -11.44
N ILE A 157 -7.55 -4.42 -11.76
CA ILE A 157 -7.59 -3.60 -12.98
C ILE A 157 -6.29 -3.82 -13.71
N GLY A 158 -6.37 -4.14 -15.00
CA GLY A 158 -5.21 -4.19 -15.88
C GLY A 158 -5.16 -2.99 -16.80
N ALA A 159 -3.96 -2.50 -17.09
CA ALA A 159 -3.68 -1.59 -18.20
C ALA A 159 -3.04 -2.37 -19.33
N PHE A 160 -3.60 -2.28 -20.52
CA PHE A 160 -3.22 -3.04 -21.69
C PHE A 160 -2.71 -2.13 -22.79
N LEU A 161 -1.68 -2.58 -23.50
CA LEU A 161 -1.24 -2.01 -24.77
C LEU A 161 -1.34 -3.11 -25.83
N GLY A 162 -2.37 -3.04 -26.68
CA GLY A 162 -2.77 -4.19 -27.48
C GLY A 162 -3.20 -5.36 -26.59
N ASN A 163 -2.53 -6.52 -26.75
CA ASN A 163 -2.82 -7.72 -25.96
C ASN A 163 -1.94 -7.86 -24.70
N GLU A 164 -0.94 -7.00 -24.52
CA GLU A 164 0.02 -7.07 -23.42
C GLU A 164 -0.48 -6.29 -22.20
N MET A 165 -0.42 -6.90 -21.01
CA MET A 165 -0.72 -6.20 -19.76
C MET A 165 0.52 -5.47 -19.25
N ILE A 166 0.52 -4.14 -19.39
CA ILE A 166 1.66 -3.27 -19.08
C ILE A 166 1.58 -2.64 -17.68
N GLY A 167 0.49 -2.88 -16.96
CA GLY A 167 0.29 -2.39 -15.60
C GLY A 167 -0.92 -3.04 -14.93
N PHE A 168 -0.97 -2.99 -13.60
CA PHE A 168 -2.10 -3.49 -12.84
C PHE A 168 -2.33 -2.72 -11.55
N VAL A 169 -3.56 -2.83 -11.05
CA VAL A 169 -3.97 -2.43 -9.71
C VAL A 169 -4.64 -3.61 -9.03
N LYS A 170 -4.35 -3.77 -7.73
CA LYS A 170 -5.12 -4.58 -6.79
C LYS A 170 -5.74 -3.64 -5.75
N LEU A 171 -7.06 -3.50 -5.79
CA LEU A 171 -7.85 -2.82 -4.76
C LEU A 171 -8.43 -3.84 -3.79
N VAL A 172 -8.28 -3.65 -2.49
CA VAL A 172 -8.96 -4.48 -1.49
C VAL A 172 -9.95 -3.61 -0.72
N MET A 173 -11.22 -3.98 -0.75
CA MET A 173 -12.27 -3.29 0.00
C MET A 173 -12.20 -3.70 1.47
N ASP A 174 -12.52 -2.78 2.37
CA ASP A 174 -12.79 -3.14 3.74
C ASP A 174 -14.14 -3.85 3.88
N GLU A 175 -14.39 -4.43 5.05
CA GLU A 175 -15.57 -5.28 5.28
C GLU A 175 -16.90 -4.52 5.19
N THR A 176 -16.88 -3.20 5.42
CA THR A 176 -18.07 -2.35 5.25
C THR A 176 -18.21 -1.81 3.84
N GLN A 177 -17.26 -2.11 2.94
CA GLN A 177 -17.21 -1.61 1.56
C GLN A 177 -17.25 -0.07 1.45
N THR A 178 -16.87 0.61 2.52
CA THR A 178 -16.84 2.07 2.59
C THR A 178 -15.53 2.62 2.04
N GLN A 179 -14.46 1.82 2.11
CA GLN A 179 -13.14 2.18 1.62
C GLN A 179 -12.53 1.05 0.77
N ALA A 180 -11.78 1.43 -0.26
CA ALA A 180 -10.92 0.53 -1.02
C ALA A 180 -9.46 0.95 -0.85
N CYS A 181 -8.59 0.00 -0.51
CA CYS A 181 -7.17 0.22 -0.41
C CYS A 181 -6.46 -0.19 -1.70
N LEU A 182 -5.69 0.72 -2.29
CA LEU A 182 -4.72 0.46 -3.36
C LEU A 182 -3.52 -0.30 -2.78
N VAL A 183 -3.69 -1.61 -2.60
CA VAL A 183 -2.65 -2.48 -2.06
C VAL A 183 -1.48 -2.57 -3.03
N HIS A 184 -1.75 -2.75 -4.33
CA HIS A 184 -0.72 -2.69 -5.37
C HIS A 184 -1.17 -1.80 -6.52
N ILE A 185 -0.24 -0.99 -7.01
CA ILE A 185 -0.37 -0.25 -8.26
C ILE A 185 1.01 -0.21 -8.92
N LEU A 186 1.16 -0.94 -10.02
CA LEU A 186 2.45 -1.11 -10.69
C LEU A 186 2.26 -1.07 -12.20
N SER A 187 3.26 -0.54 -12.88
CA SER A 187 3.36 -0.54 -14.33
C SER A 187 4.78 -0.84 -14.77
N MET A 188 4.90 -1.34 -16.00
CA MET A 188 6.19 -1.58 -16.61
C MET A 188 6.96 -0.27 -16.78
N VAL A 189 8.24 -0.27 -16.38
CA VAL A 189 9.16 0.86 -16.49
C VAL A 189 9.31 1.29 -17.94
N GLN A 190 9.43 0.33 -18.87
CA GLN A 190 9.53 0.63 -20.32
C GLN A 190 8.31 1.37 -20.89
N HIS A 191 7.17 1.30 -20.20
CA HIS A 191 5.93 1.97 -20.60
C HIS A 191 5.58 3.18 -19.74
N LYS A 192 6.46 3.60 -18.82
CA LYS A 192 6.27 4.79 -17.97
C LYS A 192 5.94 6.05 -18.77
N GLY A 193 6.58 6.22 -19.94
CA GLY A 193 6.33 7.34 -20.86
C GLY A 193 4.88 7.44 -21.36
N LYS A 194 4.14 6.32 -21.36
CA LYS A 194 2.73 6.24 -21.77
C LYS A 194 1.74 6.52 -20.63
N ALA A 195 2.23 6.83 -19.42
CA ALA A 195 1.39 7.12 -18.25
C ALA A 195 0.36 6.03 -17.82
N PRO A 196 0.67 4.72 -17.88
CA PRO A 196 -0.29 3.66 -17.51
C PRO A 196 -0.78 3.76 -16.06
N THR A 197 0.07 4.19 -15.13
CA THR A 197 -0.30 4.37 -13.71
C THR A 197 -1.42 5.40 -13.53
N ASN A 198 -1.43 6.48 -14.32
CA ASN A 198 -2.48 7.50 -14.25
C ASN A 198 -3.81 6.95 -14.80
N ALA A 199 -3.77 6.18 -15.88
CA ALA A 199 -4.95 5.51 -16.42
C ALA A 199 -5.52 4.49 -15.42
N LEU A 200 -4.65 3.67 -14.82
CA LEU A 200 -5.03 2.71 -13.79
C LEU A 200 -5.73 3.36 -12.61
N LEU A 201 -5.22 4.50 -12.13
CA LEU A 201 -5.83 5.22 -11.02
C LEU A 201 -7.19 5.84 -11.41
N ALA A 202 -7.30 6.39 -12.63
CA ALA A 202 -8.58 6.87 -13.14
C ALA A 202 -9.62 5.74 -13.21
N GLN A 203 -9.22 4.55 -13.68
CA GLN A 203 -10.11 3.38 -13.68
C GLN A 203 -10.44 2.92 -12.26
N ALA A 204 -9.48 2.92 -11.33
CA ALA A 204 -9.72 2.57 -9.92
C ALA A 204 -10.80 3.46 -9.30
N LEU A 205 -10.77 4.76 -9.62
CA LEU A 205 -11.80 5.68 -9.15
C LEU A 205 -13.18 5.39 -9.76
N ARG A 206 -13.25 5.06 -11.07
CA ARG A 206 -14.51 4.62 -11.71
C ARG A 206 -15.06 3.39 -11.00
N SER A 207 -14.23 2.36 -10.84
CA SER A 207 -14.57 1.13 -10.14
C SER A 207 -15.08 1.36 -8.70
N CYS A 208 -14.53 2.35 -7.99
CA CYS A 208 -15.01 2.75 -6.66
C CYS A 208 -16.36 3.49 -6.73
N THR A 209 -16.50 4.43 -7.67
CA THR A 209 -17.72 5.21 -7.86
C THR A 209 -18.90 4.30 -8.23
N ASP A 210 -18.69 3.36 -9.15
CA ASP A 210 -19.71 2.41 -9.63
C ASP A 210 -20.22 1.49 -8.51
N ARG A 211 -19.45 1.34 -7.43
CA ARG A 211 -19.77 0.51 -6.25
C ARG A 211 -20.18 1.33 -5.03
N GLY A 212 -20.27 2.66 -5.13
CA GLY A 212 -20.60 3.54 -4.00
C GLY A 212 -19.53 3.59 -2.89
N ILE A 213 -18.28 3.21 -3.20
CA ILE A 213 -17.18 3.25 -2.25
C ILE A 213 -16.78 4.71 -2.02
N SER A 214 -16.82 5.18 -0.77
CA SER A 214 -16.64 6.60 -0.43
C SER A 214 -15.18 7.03 -0.32
N TYR A 215 -14.25 6.10 -0.07
CA TYR A 215 -12.85 6.43 0.14
C TYR A 215 -11.91 5.50 -0.63
N LEU A 216 -11.00 6.09 -1.40
CA LEU A 216 -9.87 5.39 -2.00
C LEU A 216 -8.61 5.69 -1.18
N VAL A 217 -7.98 4.65 -0.64
CA VAL A 217 -6.78 4.78 0.21
C VAL A 217 -5.56 4.32 -0.56
N TYR A 218 -4.52 5.12 -0.62
CA TYR A 218 -3.25 4.76 -1.23
C TYR A 218 -2.13 4.66 -0.19
N GLU A 219 -2.24 3.69 0.71
CA GLU A 219 -1.22 3.42 1.74
C GLU A 219 -0.81 4.70 2.52
N ASN A 220 0.40 4.75 3.07
CA ASN A 220 0.88 5.93 3.79
C ASN A 220 1.12 7.13 2.87
N PHE A 221 0.76 8.33 3.32
CA PHE A 221 0.97 9.56 2.57
C PHE A 221 2.46 9.93 2.46
N SER A 222 3.18 9.84 3.58
CA SER A 222 4.62 10.04 3.68
C SER A 222 5.29 8.86 4.39
N TYR A 223 6.47 8.48 3.92
CA TYR A 223 7.24 7.37 4.48
C TYR A 223 8.46 7.89 5.25
N GLY A 224 8.47 7.68 6.57
CA GLY A 224 9.52 8.20 7.47
C GLY A 224 9.59 9.72 7.46
N LYS A 225 10.80 10.28 7.61
CA LYS A 225 11.05 11.74 7.63
C LYS A 225 10.99 12.42 6.25
N LYS A 226 10.63 11.69 5.20
CA LYS A 226 10.62 12.22 3.83
C LYS A 226 9.40 13.08 3.59
N GLN A 227 9.57 14.40 3.59
CA GLN A 227 8.58 15.33 3.08
C GLN A 227 8.80 15.57 1.58
N GLY A 228 7.71 15.53 0.79
CA GLY A 228 7.72 15.94 -0.62
C GLY A 228 8.41 15.00 -1.60
N ASP A 229 8.41 13.68 -1.34
CA ASP A 229 8.94 12.71 -2.31
C ASP A 229 8.05 12.61 -3.57
N SER A 230 8.57 11.95 -4.62
CA SER A 230 7.86 11.84 -5.90
C SER A 230 6.51 11.13 -5.80
N LEU A 231 6.36 10.24 -4.81
CA LEU A 231 5.13 9.48 -4.58
C LEU A 231 4.09 10.33 -3.85
N SER A 232 4.47 11.10 -2.82
CA SER A 232 3.57 12.04 -2.14
C SER A 232 3.06 13.10 -3.14
N ARG A 233 3.93 13.66 -3.99
CA ARG A 233 3.52 14.60 -5.05
C ARG A 233 2.58 13.96 -6.06
N PHE A 234 2.83 12.69 -6.43
CA PHE A 234 1.91 11.95 -7.30
C PHE A 234 0.53 11.78 -6.66
N LYS A 235 0.49 11.46 -5.36
CA LYS A 235 -0.76 11.33 -4.59
C LYS A 235 -1.52 12.66 -4.54
N GLU A 236 -0.85 13.74 -4.16
CA GLU A 236 -1.42 15.09 -4.13
C GLU A 236 -1.97 15.52 -5.49
N ALA A 237 -1.20 15.32 -6.57
CA ALA A 237 -1.62 15.69 -7.92
C ALA A 237 -2.90 14.94 -8.38
N ASN A 238 -3.13 13.73 -7.85
CA ASN A 238 -4.34 12.96 -8.12
C ASN A 238 -5.46 13.18 -7.07
N GLY A 239 -5.33 14.17 -6.19
CA GLY A 239 -6.36 14.58 -5.24
C GLY A 239 -6.30 13.88 -3.88
N PHE A 240 -5.35 12.97 -3.65
CA PHE A 240 -5.20 12.36 -2.33
C PHE A 240 -4.73 13.39 -1.31
N ARG A 241 -5.32 13.34 -0.13
CA ARG A 241 -4.94 14.18 1.02
C ARG A 241 -4.37 13.31 2.13
N ARG A 242 -3.52 13.93 2.93
CA ARG A 242 -3.02 13.31 4.16
C ARG A 242 -4.14 13.29 5.20
N LEU A 243 -4.44 12.11 5.73
CA LEU A 243 -5.27 11.93 6.91
C LEU A 243 -4.42 11.29 8.00
N ASP A 244 -4.31 11.96 9.14
CA ASP A 244 -3.63 11.40 10.31
C ASP A 244 -4.64 10.62 11.15
N LEU A 245 -4.24 9.43 11.59
CA LEU A 245 -5.04 8.50 12.39
C LEU A 245 -4.24 8.01 13.59
N PRO A 246 -4.89 7.78 14.75
CA PRO A 246 -4.20 7.20 15.88
C PRO A 246 -3.93 5.72 15.62
N ARG A 247 -2.65 5.34 15.46
CA ARG A 247 -2.23 3.94 15.48
C ARG A 247 -1.96 3.54 16.92
N TYR A 248 -2.72 2.58 17.41
CA TYR A 248 -2.58 2.09 18.76
C TYR A 248 -1.50 1.01 18.84
N TYR A 249 -0.83 0.97 19.98
CA TYR A 249 0.14 -0.04 20.36
C TYR A 249 -0.23 -0.54 21.75
N VAL A 250 -0.67 -1.78 21.84
CA VAL A 250 -1.06 -2.42 23.09
C VAL A 250 0.09 -3.32 23.56
N PRO A 251 0.78 -2.96 24.64
CA PRO A 251 1.76 -3.84 25.27
C PRO A 251 1.07 -5.08 25.85
N LEU A 252 1.48 -6.26 25.38
CA LEU A 252 1.01 -7.54 25.91
C LEU A 252 2.00 -8.15 26.90
N THR A 253 3.27 -7.72 26.86
CA THR A 253 4.33 -8.14 27.78
C THR A 253 5.11 -6.95 28.33
N ARG A 254 5.90 -7.15 29.38
CA ARG A 254 6.85 -6.15 29.89
C ARG A 254 7.90 -5.76 28.84
N ILE A 255 8.30 -6.72 28.00
CA ILE A 255 9.21 -6.47 26.87
C ILE A 255 8.54 -5.52 25.86
N GLY A 256 7.27 -5.77 25.54
CA GLY A 256 6.52 -4.89 24.64
C GLY A 256 6.33 -3.49 25.20
N TRP A 257 6.08 -3.39 26.50
CA TRP A 257 5.98 -2.09 27.17
C TRP A 257 7.30 -1.32 27.05
N ALA A 258 8.43 -1.93 27.38
CA ALA A 258 9.74 -1.30 27.24
C ALA A 258 10.06 -0.97 25.77
N ALA A 259 9.77 -1.90 24.85
CA ALA A 259 9.99 -1.71 23.42
C ALA A 259 9.23 -0.49 22.88
N PHE A 260 7.97 -0.29 23.27
CA PHE A 260 7.21 0.89 22.86
C PHE A 260 7.81 2.19 23.38
N HIS A 261 8.12 2.27 24.69
CA HIS A 261 8.65 3.50 25.30
C HIS A 261 10.08 3.83 24.83
N MET A 262 10.85 2.82 24.43
CA MET A 262 12.16 2.98 23.80
C MET A 262 12.08 3.12 22.27
N GLY A 263 10.88 3.05 21.69
CA GLY A 263 10.62 3.12 20.25
C GLY A 263 11.10 1.89 19.44
N LEU A 264 11.52 0.79 20.06
CA LEU A 264 12.08 -0.39 19.37
C LEU A 264 11.11 -1.09 18.41
N HIS A 265 9.85 -0.65 18.35
CA HIS A 265 8.87 -1.05 17.33
C HIS A 265 9.04 -0.36 15.98
N HIS A 266 9.75 0.77 15.93
CA HIS A 266 10.10 1.50 14.72
C HIS A 266 11.21 0.82 13.93
N LYS A 267 11.28 1.08 12.63
CA LYS A 267 12.37 0.54 11.81
C LYS A 267 13.68 1.25 12.16
N LEU A 268 14.79 0.50 12.22
CA LEU A 268 16.12 1.06 12.51
C LEU A 268 16.49 2.28 11.63
N VAL A 269 16.00 2.32 10.39
CA VAL A 269 16.24 3.43 9.46
C VAL A 269 15.57 4.73 9.90
N GLU A 270 14.51 4.69 10.70
CA GLU A 270 13.79 5.88 11.19
C GLU A 270 14.57 6.63 12.28
N TYR A 271 15.50 5.94 12.96
CA TYR A 271 16.41 6.52 13.94
C TYR A 271 17.58 7.29 13.33
N LEU A 272 17.91 7.01 12.07
CA LEU A 272 19.05 7.64 11.41
C LEU A 272 18.71 9.09 11.01
N PRO A 273 19.65 10.04 11.16
CA PRO A 273 19.54 11.37 10.56
C PRO A 273 19.37 11.30 9.05
N ASP A 274 18.64 12.26 8.48
CA ASP A 274 18.35 12.28 7.04
C ASP A 274 19.61 12.43 6.18
N SER A 275 20.63 13.14 6.67
CA SER A 275 21.92 13.30 6.00
C SER A 275 22.66 11.96 5.80
N ILE A 276 22.61 11.10 6.82
CA ILE A 276 23.20 9.75 6.77
C ILE A 276 22.36 8.86 5.85
N THR A 277 21.04 8.92 6.00
CA THR A 277 20.09 8.15 5.17
C THR A 277 20.21 8.50 3.69
N ALA A 278 20.43 9.77 3.35
CA ALA A 278 20.67 10.24 1.99
C ALA A 278 21.99 9.67 1.43
N LYS A 279 23.10 9.77 2.16
CA LYS A 279 24.40 9.20 1.74
C LYS A 279 24.33 7.68 1.51
N LEU A 280 23.68 6.95 2.41
CA LEU A 280 23.48 5.50 2.26
C LEU A 280 22.65 5.16 1.03
N ARG A 281 21.63 5.97 0.71
CA ARG A 281 20.82 5.81 -0.50
C ARG A 281 21.66 6.04 -1.76
N ASP A 282 22.50 7.07 -1.78
CA ASP A 282 23.33 7.40 -2.94
C ASP A 282 24.38 6.30 -3.18
N PHE A 283 25.05 5.84 -2.12
CA PHE A 283 25.97 4.70 -2.19
C PHE A 283 25.28 3.44 -2.71
N ARG A 284 24.09 3.11 -2.17
CA ARG A 284 23.31 1.96 -2.62
C ARG A 284 22.90 2.08 -4.08
N THR A 285 22.55 3.28 -4.53
CA THR A 285 22.16 3.54 -5.92
C THR A 285 23.36 3.33 -6.85
N ALA A 286 24.53 3.89 -6.50
CA ALA A 286 25.77 3.67 -7.24
C ALA A 286 26.18 2.19 -7.29
N TRP A 287 26.03 1.46 -6.18
CA TRP A 287 26.28 0.02 -6.11
C TRP A 287 25.36 -0.75 -7.05
N TYR A 288 24.05 -0.46 -7.04
CA TYR A 288 23.10 -1.15 -7.92
C TYR A 288 23.32 -0.83 -9.39
N SER A 289 23.65 0.43 -9.73
CA SER A 289 24.01 0.79 -11.11
C SER A 289 25.21 -0.01 -11.60
N ARG A 290 26.23 -0.22 -10.76
CA ARG A 290 27.40 -1.04 -11.09
C ARG A 290 27.06 -2.54 -11.20
N LYS A 291 26.29 -3.08 -10.26
CA LYS A 291 26.00 -4.52 -10.18
C LYS A 291 25.01 -4.99 -11.25
N PHE A 292 24.03 -4.17 -11.61
CA PHE A 292 22.94 -4.54 -12.52
C PHE A 292 23.04 -3.85 -13.90
N GLN A 293 24.14 -3.16 -14.19
CA GLN A 293 24.34 -2.37 -15.44
C GLN A 293 23.10 -1.56 -15.82
N LEU A 294 22.45 -0.95 -14.83
CA LEU A 294 21.23 -0.18 -15.06
C LEU A 294 21.58 1.00 -15.98
N ALA A 295 20.96 1.06 -17.16
CA ALA A 295 20.99 2.25 -17.98
C ALA A 295 20.58 3.45 -17.13
N LYS A 296 21.32 4.56 -17.22
CA LYS A 296 20.96 5.81 -16.53
C LYS A 296 19.53 6.17 -16.96
N GLU A 297 18.59 6.19 -16.01
CA GLU A 297 17.31 6.86 -16.20
C GLU A 297 17.61 8.36 -16.37
N THR A 298 17.63 8.84 -17.61
CA THR A 298 17.51 10.28 -17.96
C THR A 298 16.05 10.70 -17.94
#